data_AF-A0A3E1NW80-F1
#
_entry.id   AF-A0A3E1NW80-F1
#
_cell.length_a   1.000
_cell.length_b   1.000
_cell.length_c   1.000
_cell.angle_alpha   90.00
_cell.angle_beta   90.00
_cell.angle_gamma   90.00
#
_symmetry.space_group_name_H-M   'P 1'
#
loop_
_entity.id
_entity.type
_entity.pdbx_description
1 polymer ?
#
loop_
_entity_poly.entity_id
_entity_poly.type
_entity_poly.pdbx_seq_one_letter_code
_entity_poly.pdbx_strand_id
1 'polypeptide(L)'
;MGYYLHIIRKKSYAEWEETSNISLEEWRAYIDLDEELELKDAYEITLPDGKTVRNDSPGYCHWLTHFYQDTEHPIWFDYGQGSIGSKYPDEETIAKMIRIANILQAKVQGDDGEFYDETWLETGKAVYLDDEDPDAPGNHDGKNEKDPIPAAIKKPWWKLW
;
A
#
# COMPACT_ATOMS: atom_id res chain seq x y z
N MET A 1 14.99 -3.99 -8.80
CA MET A 1 13.77 -3.15 -8.86
C MET A 1 12.88 -3.56 -7.70
N GLY A 2 12.19 -2.62 -7.07
CA GLY A 2 11.29 -2.89 -5.95
C GLY A 2 9.84 -2.76 -6.36
N TYR A 3 8.98 -3.58 -5.75
CA TYR A 3 7.53 -3.52 -5.92
C TYR A 3 6.95 -2.67 -4.79
N TYR A 4 6.03 -1.78 -5.13
CA TYR A 4 5.36 -0.88 -4.22
C TYR A 4 3.85 -1.00 -4.31
N LEU A 5 3.20 -0.74 -3.18
CA LEU A 5 1.80 -0.37 -3.14
C LEU A 5 1.66 1.10 -2.81
N HIS A 6 0.58 1.69 -3.33
CA HIS A 6 0.29 3.11 -3.23
C HIS A 6 -1.15 3.30 -2.80
N ILE A 7 -1.36 4.14 -1.78
CA ILE A 7 -2.68 4.65 -1.42
C ILE A 7 -2.95 5.88 -2.27
N ILE A 8 -3.97 5.80 -3.12
CA ILE A 8 -4.32 6.84 -4.09
C ILE A 8 -5.81 7.18 -4.12
N ARG A 9 -6.17 8.43 -4.44
CA ARG A 9 -7.56 8.79 -4.83
C ARG A 9 -7.74 9.01 -6.33
N LYS A 10 -6.64 9.21 -7.06
CA LYS A 10 -6.68 9.30 -8.52
C LYS A 10 -7.06 7.95 -9.15
N LYS A 11 -7.38 7.95 -10.44
CA LYS A 11 -7.84 6.75 -11.13
C LYS A 11 -6.78 5.64 -11.17
N SER A 12 -5.54 6.01 -11.48
CA SER A 12 -4.41 5.11 -11.60
C SER A 12 -3.12 5.78 -11.16
N TYR A 13 -2.27 5.05 -10.44
CA TYR A 13 -0.94 5.46 -10.01
C TYR A 13 -0.06 5.83 -11.21
N ALA A 14 -0.19 5.09 -12.32
CA ALA A 14 0.57 5.29 -13.56
C ALA A 14 0.29 6.63 -14.25
N GLU A 15 -0.86 7.27 -13.98
CA GLU A 15 -1.21 8.58 -14.51
C GLU A 15 -0.49 9.68 -13.69
N TRP A 16 0.76 9.97 -14.06
CA TRP A 16 1.64 10.90 -13.34
C TRP A 16 1.24 12.37 -13.44
N GLU A 17 0.41 12.73 -14.42
CA GLU A 17 -0.14 14.09 -14.59
C GLU A 17 -1.21 14.40 -13.53
N GLU A 18 -1.86 13.38 -12.99
CA GLU A 18 -2.85 13.51 -11.91
C GLU A 18 -2.18 13.36 -10.54
N THR A 19 -2.41 14.33 -9.66
CA THR A 19 -2.12 14.15 -8.23
C THR A 19 -3.21 13.31 -7.58
N SER A 20 -2.82 12.48 -6.62
CA SER A 20 -3.76 11.69 -5.84
C SER A 20 -4.57 12.53 -4.84
N ASN A 21 -4.29 13.83 -4.68
CA ASN A 21 -5.08 14.74 -3.83
C ASN A 21 -5.23 14.32 -2.36
N ILE A 22 -4.34 13.48 -1.83
CA ILE A 22 -4.18 13.31 -0.38
C ILE A 22 -3.17 14.37 0.06
N SER A 23 -3.55 15.29 0.94
CA SER A 23 -2.63 16.32 1.40
C SER A 23 -1.68 15.80 2.48
N LEU A 24 -0.54 16.47 2.66
CA LEU A 24 0.39 16.12 3.74
C LEU A 24 -0.25 16.36 5.12
N GLU A 25 -1.04 17.42 5.25
CA GLU A 25 -1.76 17.76 6.47
C GLU A 25 -2.78 16.68 6.84
N GLU A 26 -3.52 16.18 5.85
CA GLU A 26 -4.46 15.08 6.04
C GLU A 26 -3.75 13.78 6.44
N TRP A 27 -2.63 13.47 5.78
CA TRP A 27 -1.83 12.30 6.15
C TRP A 27 -1.27 12.40 7.57
N ARG A 28 -0.75 13.56 7.97
CA ARG A 28 -0.28 13.81 9.34
C ARG A 28 -1.40 13.71 10.36
N ALA A 29 -2.57 14.25 10.06
CA ALA A 29 -3.73 14.12 10.92
C ALA A 29 -4.16 12.66 11.11
N TYR A 30 -4.00 11.81 10.09
CA TYR A 30 -4.19 10.36 10.24
C TYR A 30 -3.12 9.74 11.16
N ILE A 31 -1.83 10.04 10.93
CA ILE A 31 -0.74 9.51 11.76
C ILE A 31 -0.96 9.87 13.24
N ASP A 32 -1.35 11.11 13.54
CA ASP A 32 -1.60 11.57 14.91
C ASP A 32 -2.74 10.81 15.61
N LEU A 33 -3.66 10.19 14.86
CA LEU A 33 -4.77 9.40 15.38
C LEU A 33 -4.44 7.90 15.53
N ASP A 34 -3.39 7.43 14.86
CA ASP A 34 -3.04 6.02 14.78
C ASP A 34 -1.84 5.73 15.68
N GLU A 35 -2.10 5.20 16.88
CA GLU A 35 -1.06 4.89 17.87
C GLU A 35 -0.04 3.85 17.39
N GLU A 36 -0.33 3.12 16.30
CA GLU A 36 0.61 2.20 15.69
C GLU A 36 1.60 2.91 14.75
N LEU A 37 1.41 4.19 14.42
CA LEU A 37 2.27 4.94 13.51
C LEU A 37 3.16 5.93 14.27
N GLU A 38 4.45 5.93 13.94
CA GLU A 38 5.42 6.86 14.49
C GLU A 38 5.96 7.78 13.40
N LEU A 39 5.57 9.05 13.45
CA LEU A 39 6.08 10.07 12.53
C LEU A 39 7.59 10.27 12.74
N LYS A 40 8.35 10.20 11.65
CA LYS A 40 9.80 10.45 11.64
C LYS A 40 10.19 11.67 10.80
N ASP A 41 9.40 12.00 9.77
CA ASP A 41 9.64 13.09 8.81
C ASP A 41 10.99 13.00 8.04
N ALA A 42 11.72 11.90 8.19
CA ALA A 42 12.98 11.64 7.53
C ALA A 42 13.32 10.15 7.61
N TYR A 43 14.08 9.67 6.64
CA TYR A 43 14.71 8.36 6.71
C TYR A 43 16.23 8.50 6.78
N GLU A 44 16.87 7.53 7.43
CA GLU A 44 18.30 7.50 7.67
C GLU A 44 18.95 6.34 6.93
N ILE A 45 20.03 6.61 6.21
CA ILE A 45 20.84 5.61 5.52
C ILE A 45 22.22 5.56 6.16
N THR A 46 22.62 4.39 6.65
CA THR A 46 24.00 4.15 7.07
C THR A 46 24.83 3.72 5.87
N LEU A 47 25.85 4.51 5.53
CA LEU A 47 26.79 4.24 4.45
C LEU A 47 27.83 3.18 4.86
N PRO A 48 28.51 2.52 3.90
CA PRO A 48 29.53 1.50 4.21
C PRO A 48 30.71 2.00 5.07
N ASP A 49 30.95 3.32 5.12
CA ASP A 49 31.98 3.95 5.95
C ASP A 49 31.50 4.25 7.39
N GLY A 50 30.28 3.83 7.74
CA GLY A 50 29.66 4.01 9.05
C GLY A 50 29.02 5.38 9.26
N LYS A 51 28.99 6.26 8.25
CA LYS A 51 28.28 7.54 8.36
C LYS A 51 26.79 7.37 8.10
N THR A 52 25.98 8.01 8.93
CA THR A 52 24.53 8.10 8.73
C THR A 52 24.19 9.37 7.97
N VAL A 53 23.45 9.24 6.87
CA VAL A 53 22.85 10.33 6.10
C VAL A 53 21.36 10.36 6.39
N ARG A 54 20.87 11.52 6.84
CA ARG A 54 19.45 11.78 7.01
C ARG A 54 18.91 12.50 5.78
N ASN A 55 17.81 11.98 5.22
CA ASN A 55 17.07 12.62 4.14
C ASN A 55 15.69 13.01 4.65
N ASP A 56 15.36 14.29 4.55
CA ASP A 56 14.03 14.80 4.90
C ASP A 56 12.98 14.19 3.95
N SER A 57 11.95 13.60 4.54
CA SER A 57 10.78 13.07 3.84
C SER A 57 9.54 13.36 4.67
N PRO A 58 8.92 14.54 4.49
CA PRO A 58 7.76 14.95 5.28
C PRO A 58 6.62 13.94 5.18
N GLY A 59 6.12 13.47 6.31
CA GLY A 59 5.10 12.43 6.37
C GLY A 59 5.64 11.00 6.35
N TYR A 60 6.97 10.80 6.29
CA TYR A 60 7.55 9.48 6.50
C TYR A 60 7.31 9.00 7.93
N CYS A 61 6.76 7.80 8.08
CA CYS A 61 6.48 7.19 9.38
C CYS A 61 6.83 5.70 9.41
N HIS A 62 7.09 5.20 10.62
CA HIS A 62 7.24 3.77 10.87
C HIS A 62 5.90 3.20 11.37
N TRP A 63 5.65 1.93 11.06
CA TRP A 63 4.54 1.18 11.62
C TRP A 63 5.04 0.26 12.75
N LEU A 64 4.69 0.61 13.98
CA LEU A 64 5.15 0.03 15.24
C LEU A 64 4.38 -1.24 15.65
N THR A 65 4.22 -2.22 14.76
CA THR A 65 3.58 -3.47 15.17
C THR A 65 4.49 -4.29 16.07
N HIS A 66 3.90 -5.13 16.92
CA HIS A 66 4.62 -6.08 17.78
C HIS A 66 5.53 -7.06 17.01
N PHE A 67 5.33 -7.23 15.70
CA PHE A 67 6.22 -8.04 14.84
C PHE A 67 7.41 -7.24 14.27
N TYR A 68 7.26 -5.92 14.13
CA TYR A 68 8.21 -5.04 13.44
C TYR A 68 8.93 -4.03 14.35
N GLN A 69 8.51 -3.89 15.61
CA GLN A 69 9.08 -2.91 16.56
C GLN A 69 10.58 -3.12 16.85
N ASP A 70 11.08 -4.35 16.72
CA ASP A 70 12.46 -4.75 17.05
C ASP A 70 13.26 -5.23 15.83
N THR A 71 12.77 -4.96 14.60
CA THR A 71 13.49 -5.34 13.38
C THR A 71 14.48 -4.26 12.95
N GLU A 72 15.61 -4.67 12.37
CA GLU A 72 16.57 -3.76 11.72
C GLU A 72 15.94 -3.00 10.54
N HIS A 73 14.78 -3.48 10.07
CA HIS A 73 14.03 -2.93 8.96
C HIS A 73 12.55 -2.80 9.36
N PRO A 74 12.17 -1.72 10.06
CA PRO A 74 10.76 -1.47 10.37
C PRO A 74 9.98 -1.26 9.08
N ILE A 75 8.71 -1.67 9.09
CA ILE A 75 7.79 -1.31 8.00
C ILE A 75 7.56 0.19 8.06
N TRP A 76 7.56 0.82 6.89
CA TRP A 76 7.41 2.26 6.76
C TRP A 76 6.38 2.63 5.71
N PHE A 77 5.80 3.81 5.88
CA PHE A 77 4.96 4.47 4.91
C PHE A 77 5.59 5.82 4.57
N ASP A 78 5.67 6.13 3.29
CA ASP A 78 6.24 7.38 2.79
C ASP A 78 5.21 8.18 2.03
N TYR A 79 5.21 9.50 2.23
CA TYR A 79 4.30 10.41 1.55
C TYR A 79 5.01 11.09 0.38
N GLY A 80 4.38 11.06 -0.79
CA GLY A 80 4.92 11.72 -1.98
C GLY A 80 3.84 11.94 -3.03
N GLN A 81 3.85 13.12 -3.67
CA GLN A 81 2.94 13.47 -4.77
C GLN A 81 1.43 13.27 -4.48
N GLY A 82 1.06 13.34 -3.20
CA GLY A 82 -0.30 13.14 -2.73
C GLY A 82 -0.74 11.69 -2.61
N SER A 83 0.21 10.76 -2.54
CA SER A 83 -0.01 9.33 -2.27
C SER A 83 0.85 8.86 -1.09
N ILE A 84 0.46 7.72 -0.50
CA ILE A 84 1.23 7.06 0.56
C ILE A 84 1.75 5.73 0.00
N GLY A 85 3.05 5.51 0.02
CA GLY A 85 3.71 4.33 -0.54
C GLY A 85 4.33 3.42 0.52
N SER A 86 4.38 2.13 0.25
CA SER A 86 5.22 1.17 0.99
C SER A 86 5.87 0.17 0.05
N LYS A 87 7.06 -0.31 0.41
CA LYS A 87 7.88 -1.20 -0.42
C LYS A 87 7.82 -2.64 0.07
N TYR A 88 7.59 -3.58 -0.85
CA TYR A 88 7.45 -5.01 -0.57
C TYR A 88 6.48 -5.31 0.59
N PRO A 89 5.24 -4.78 0.56
CA PRO A 89 4.30 -5.03 1.63
C PRO A 89 3.92 -6.52 1.68
N ASP A 90 3.92 -7.08 2.88
CA ASP A 90 3.38 -8.40 3.17
C ASP A 90 1.87 -8.33 3.39
N GLU A 91 1.23 -9.47 3.67
CA GLU A 91 -0.22 -9.55 3.84
C GLU A 91 -0.75 -8.61 4.96
N GLU A 92 -0.01 -8.47 6.07
CA GLU A 92 -0.39 -7.58 7.16
C GLU A 92 -0.26 -6.11 6.78
N THR A 93 0.81 -5.76 6.06
CA THR A 93 1.04 -4.41 5.54
C THR A 93 -0.04 -4.05 4.52
N ILE A 94 -0.41 -4.96 3.62
CA ILE A 94 -1.54 -4.76 2.69
C ILE A 94 -2.81 -4.49 3.48
N ALA A 95 -3.12 -5.30 4.49
CA ALA A 95 -4.30 -5.11 5.32
C ALA A 95 -4.29 -3.79 6.11
N LYS A 96 -3.12 -3.29 6.53
CA LYS A 96 -2.98 -1.96 7.12
C LYS A 96 -3.22 -0.86 6.10
N MET A 97 -2.66 -0.98 4.91
CA MET A 97 -2.86 -0.03 3.82
C MET A 97 -4.33 0.07 3.40
N ILE A 98 -5.06 -1.04 3.34
CA ILE A 98 -6.51 -1.04 3.06
C ILE A 98 -7.27 -0.27 4.15
N ARG A 99 -6.94 -0.49 5.43
CA ARG A 99 -7.54 0.24 6.56
C ARG A 99 -7.27 1.75 6.49
N ILE A 100 -6.02 2.15 6.20
CA ILE A 100 -5.64 3.55 5.99
C ILE A 100 -6.45 4.13 4.82
N ALA A 101 -6.47 3.43 3.68
CA ALA A 101 -7.16 3.88 2.47
C ALA A 101 -8.66 4.10 2.72
N ASN A 102 -9.33 3.21 3.45
CA ASN A 102 -10.74 3.35 3.79
C ASN A 102 -11.03 4.63 4.60
N ILE A 103 -10.20 4.96 5.59
CA ILE A 103 -10.34 6.18 6.40
C ILE A 103 -10.07 7.43 5.54
N LEU A 104 -9.07 7.36 4.67
CA LEU A 104 -8.73 8.44 3.74
C LEU A 104 -9.64 8.48 2.49
N GLN A 105 -10.69 7.66 2.39
CA GLN A 105 -11.55 7.56 1.21
C GLN A 105 -10.73 7.40 -0.10
N ALA A 106 -9.72 6.55 -0.05
CA ALA A 106 -8.74 6.27 -1.09
C ALA A 106 -8.78 4.77 -1.47
N LYS A 107 -7.87 4.35 -2.34
CA LYS A 107 -7.72 2.98 -2.84
C LYS A 107 -6.27 2.55 -2.71
N VAL A 108 -6.02 1.25 -2.56
CA VAL A 108 -4.67 0.69 -2.63
C VAL A 108 -4.45 0.13 -4.01
N GLN A 109 -3.40 0.57 -4.71
CA GLN A 109 -3.01 0.06 -6.01
C GLN A 109 -1.54 -0.35 -6.00
N GLY A 110 -1.21 -1.47 -6.64
CA GLY A 110 0.18 -1.86 -6.87
C GLY A 110 0.76 -1.34 -8.18
N ASP A 111 2.09 -1.47 -8.30
CA ASP A 111 2.84 -1.01 -9.48
C ASP A 111 2.35 -1.65 -10.80
N ASP A 112 1.80 -2.86 -10.74
CA ASP A 112 1.29 -3.60 -11.89
C ASP A 112 -0.18 -3.29 -12.22
N GLY A 113 -0.81 -2.40 -11.44
CA GLY A 113 -2.14 -1.84 -11.69
C GLY A 113 -3.29 -2.54 -10.94
N GLU A 114 -3.02 -3.63 -10.23
CA GLU A 114 -3.98 -4.32 -9.37
C GLU A 114 -4.40 -3.46 -8.18
N PHE A 115 -5.64 -3.66 -7.75
CA PHE A 115 -6.24 -3.01 -6.61
C PHE A 115 -6.46 -4.01 -5.47
N TYR A 116 -6.24 -3.50 -4.26
CA TYR A 116 -6.43 -4.22 -3.01
C TYR A 116 -7.53 -3.52 -2.21
N ASP A 117 -8.56 -4.27 -1.87
CA ASP A 117 -9.72 -3.82 -1.11
C ASP A 117 -10.22 -4.92 -0.16
N GLU A 118 -11.42 -4.75 0.40
CA GLU A 118 -12.05 -5.75 1.27
C GLU A 118 -12.17 -7.15 0.61
N THR A 119 -12.34 -7.21 -0.72
CA THR A 119 -12.35 -8.48 -1.46
C THR A 119 -11.01 -9.21 -1.34
N TRP A 120 -9.90 -8.46 -1.35
CA TRP A 120 -8.58 -9.04 -1.14
C TRP A 120 -8.44 -9.61 0.27
N LEU A 121 -8.98 -8.93 1.30
CA LEU A 121 -8.97 -9.44 2.68
C LEU A 121 -9.74 -10.76 2.83
N GLU A 122 -10.81 -10.93 2.06
CA GLU A 122 -11.64 -12.14 2.10
C GLU A 122 -11.05 -13.30 1.28
N THR A 123 -10.44 -12.99 0.13
CA THR A 123 -10.12 -14.00 -0.89
C THR A 123 -8.63 -14.18 -1.14
N GLY A 124 -7.79 -13.23 -0.72
CA GLY A 124 -6.37 -13.14 -1.06
C GLY A 124 -6.11 -12.79 -2.53
N LYS A 125 -7.12 -12.33 -3.27
CA LYS A 125 -7.01 -12.00 -4.71
C LYS A 125 -7.21 -10.51 -4.93
N ALA A 126 -6.25 -9.91 -5.63
CA ALA A 126 -6.35 -8.52 -6.08
C ALA A 126 -7.19 -8.46 -7.36
N VAL A 127 -7.74 -7.29 -7.67
CA VAL A 127 -8.62 -7.07 -8.84
C VAL A 127 -8.02 -6.04 -9.78
N TYR A 128 -8.17 -6.20 -11.09
CA TYR A 128 -7.79 -5.17 -12.07
C TYR A 128 -9.04 -4.38 -12.51
N LEU A 129 -8.87 -3.10 -12.87
CA LEU A 129 -9.99 -2.28 -13.37
C LEU A 129 -10.59 -2.84 -14.68
N ASP A 130 -9.79 -3.55 -15.47
CA ASP A 130 -10.23 -4.15 -16.72
C ASP A 130 -10.89 -5.54 -16.52
N ASP A 131 -10.93 -6.05 -15.28
CA ASP A 131 -11.61 -7.31 -14.93
C ASP A 131 -13.13 -7.09 -14.67
N GLU A 132 -13.69 -5.92 -15.00
CA GLU A 132 -15.15 -5.75 -15.10
C GLU A 132 -15.71 -6.67 -16.19
N ASP A 133 -16.16 -7.85 -15.76
CA ASP A 133 -17.01 -8.83 -16.43
C ASP A 133 -16.84 -8.95 -17.96
N PRO A 134 -16.12 -9.99 -18.48
CA PRO A 134 -16.08 -10.26 -19.91
C PRO A 134 -17.46 -10.64 -20.51
N ASP A 135 -18.48 -10.95 -19.69
CA ASP A 135 -19.88 -11.11 -20.11
C ASP A 135 -20.68 -9.78 -20.10
N ALA A 136 -20.08 -8.66 -19.70
CA ALA A 136 -20.60 -7.34 -20.04
C ALA A 136 -20.64 -7.25 -21.58
N PRO A 137 -21.78 -6.90 -22.20
CA PRO A 137 -21.91 -6.94 -23.65
C PRO A 137 -21.00 -5.89 -24.30
N GLY A 138 -19.78 -6.30 -24.67
CA GLY A 138 -18.71 -5.37 -25.05
C GLY A 138 -17.43 -6.02 -25.60
N ASN A 139 -17.56 -6.77 -26.69
CA ASN A 139 -16.62 -6.84 -27.83
C ASN A 139 -15.13 -7.26 -27.64
N HIS A 140 -14.83 -8.44 -28.21
CA HIS A 140 -13.59 -8.92 -28.85
C HIS A 140 -12.42 -9.56 -28.08
N ASP A 141 -12.29 -10.87 -28.36
CA ASP A 141 -11.11 -11.60 -28.84
C ASP A 141 -9.76 -11.43 -28.13
N GLY A 142 -9.34 -12.53 -27.49
CA GLY A 142 -7.94 -12.94 -27.48
C GLY A 142 -7.34 -13.15 -26.11
N LYS A 143 -7.34 -14.41 -25.68
CA LYS A 143 -6.40 -15.08 -24.76
C LYS A 143 -5.45 -14.14 -23.97
N ASN A 144 -5.68 -14.02 -22.66
CA ASN A 144 -4.60 -13.76 -21.71
C ASN A 144 -4.66 -14.80 -20.59
N GLU A 145 -3.81 -15.81 -20.73
CA GLU A 145 -3.48 -16.75 -19.65
C GLU A 145 -2.40 -16.07 -18.81
N LYS A 146 -2.81 -15.43 -17.72
CA LYS A 146 -1.91 -15.03 -16.63
C LYS A 146 -2.33 -15.84 -15.41
N ASP A 147 -1.55 -16.89 -15.14
CA ASP A 147 -1.77 -17.75 -13.98
C ASP A 147 -1.75 -16.90 -12.69
N PRO A 148 -2.74 -17.05 -11.80
CA PRO A 148 -2.71 -16.37 -10.51
C PRO A 148 -1.55 -16.91 -9.67
N ILE A 149 -0.84 -16.00 -9.00
CA ILE A 149 0.17 -16.33 -7.99
C ILE A 149 -0.54 -17.16 -6.89
N PRO A 150 -0.09 -18.39 -6.57
CA PRO A 150 -0.80 -19.23 -5.63
C PRO A 150 -0.65 -18.71 -4.20
N ALA A 151 -1.69 -18.07 -3.67
CA ALA A 151 -1.80 -17.75 -2.26
C ALA A 151 -2.06 -19.03 -1.44
N ALA A 152 -1.24 -19.26 -0.41
CA ALA A 152 -1.39 -20.39 0.49
C ALA A 152 -2.66 -20.22 1.33
N ILE A 153 -3.67 -21.05 1.08
CA ILE A 153 -4.95 -21.04 1.80
C ILE A 153 -4.71 -21.26 3.30
N LYS A 154 -4.89 -20.21 4.11
CA LYS A 154 -5.06 -20.32 5.56
C LYS A 154 -6.35 -19.65 5.99
N LYS A 155 -7.02 -20.30 6.94
CA LYS A 155 -8.41 -20.02 7.35
C LYS A 155 -8.56 -18.58 7.87
N PRO A 156 -9.73 -17.96 7.64
CA PRO A 156 -10.01 -16.60 8.07
C PRO A 156 -9.92 -16.44 9.60
N TRP A 157 -9.15 -15.45 10.05
CA TRP A 157 -8.86 -15.14 11.46
C TRP A 157 -10.02 -14.41 12.18
N TRP A 158 -11.03 -13.94 11.45
CA TRP A 158 -12.20 -13.21 11.95
C TRP A 158 -13.27 -14.10 12.62
N LYS A 159 -12.97 -15.38 12.87
CA LYS A 159 -13.82 -16.32 13.63
C LYS A 159 -13.51 -16.41 15.13
N LEU A 160 -12.74 -15.48 15.69
CA LEU A 160 -12.31 -15.53 17.09
C LEU A 160 -12.55 -14.24 17.89
N TRP A 161 -13.66 -13.53 17.70
CA TRP A 161 -14.23 -12.63 18.71
C TRP A 161 -15.76 -12.54 18.55
#